data_AF-A0A0K1Q002-F1
#
_entry.id   AF-A0A0K1Q002-F1
#
_cell.length_a   1.000
_cell.length_b   1.000
_cell.length_c   1.000
_cell.angle_alpha   90.00
_cell.angle_beta   90.00
_cell.angle_gamma   90.00
#
_symmetry.space_group_name_H-M   'P 1'
#
loop_
_entity.id
_entity.type
_entity.pdbx_description
1 polymer ?
#
loop_
_entity_poly.entity_id
_entity_poly.type
_entity_poly.pdbx_seq_one_letter_code
_entity_poly.pdbx_strand_id
1 'polypeptide(L)'
;MFFRHLRERFVTHLIGDYVPVLNLVRNPTRWPTLEELHDYPEESLGYRVAKYLDERGLPFKVRYENHDAIHCILDYDTTIQGEMEVQAFLWANNASSPAGRILFVVGGALLPEQWRAMRKAYARGREANPIEEGTIPLRLFEPLEQVRERLAA
;
A
#
# COMPACT_ATOMS: atom_id res chain seq x y z
N MET A 1 -12.48 7.79 24.42
CA MET A 1 -12.90 6.76 23.45
C MET A 1 -13.81 7.32 22.35
N PHE A 2 -14.90 8.02 22.68
CA PHE A 2 -15.85 8.55 21.67
C PHE A 2 -15.21 9.39 20.55
N PHE A 3 -14.41 10.41 20.91
CA PHE A 3 -13.71 11.25 19.92
C PHE A 3 -12.68 10.48 19.08
N ARG A 4 -12.08 9.41 19.63
CA ARG A 4 -11.16 8.55 18.87
C ARG A 4 -11.89 7.85 17.73
N HIS A 5 -12.99 7.18 18.05
CA HIS A 5 -13.79 6.45 17.07
C HIS A 5 -14.40 7.36 16.00
N LEU A 6 -14.75 8.61 16.36
CA LEU A 6 -15.23 9.57 15.38
C LEU A 6 -14.14 9.93 14.34
N ARG A 7 -12.90 10.18 14.79
CA ARG A 7 -11.75 10.47 13.91
C ARG A 7 -11.37 9.26 13.07
N GLU A 8 -11.31 8.07 13.67
CA GLU A 8 -11.03 6.81 12.97
C GLU A 8 -12.07 6.59 11.86
N ARG A 9 -13.37 6.71 12.16
CA ARG A 9 -14.44 6.57 11.16
C ARG A 9 -14.34 7.61 10.05
N PHE A 10 -13.99 8.85 10.38
CA PHE A 10 -13.80 9.90 9.37
C PHE A 10 -12.65 9.55 8.42
N VAL A 11 -11.50 9.11 8.94
CA VAL A 11 -10.36 8.69 8.12
C VAL A 11 -10.70 7.45 7.28
N THR A 12 -11.40 6.46 7.85
CA THR A 12 -11.86 5.30 7.09
C THR A 12 -12.79 5.68 5.94
N HIS A 13 -13.72 6.61 6.16
CA HIS A 13 -14.61 7.10 5.11
C HIS A 13 -13.84 7.87 4.03
N LEU A 14 -12.88 8.72 4.42
CA LEU A 14 -11.97 9.36 3.46
C LEU A 14 -11.27 8.32 2.59
N ILE A 15 -10.72 7.25 3.16
CA ILE A 15 -10.05 6.18 2.40
C ILE A 15 -11.04 5.50 1.45
N GLY A 16 -12.23 5.11 1.93
CA GLY A 16 -13.23 4.40 1.12
C GLY A 16 -13.77 5.24 -0.04
N ASP A 17 -14.02 6.52 0.19
CA ASP A 17 -14.72 7.41 -0.74
C ASP A 17 -13.78 8.10 -1.74
N TYR A 18 -12.52 8.38 -1.36
CA TYR A 18 -11.56 9.03 -2.26
C TYR A 18 -10.93 8.05 -3.26
N VAL A 19 -10.69 6.79 -2.86
CA VAL A 19 -10.00 5.80 -3.72
C VAL A 19 -10.70 5.65 -5.10
N PRO A 20 -12.03 5.52 -5.20
CA PRO A 20 -12.72 5.42 -6.49
C PRO A 20 -12.57 6.67 -7.37
N VAL A 21 -12.62 7.87 -6.79
CA VAL A 21 -12.51 9.14 -7.51
C VAL A 21 -11.10 9.30 -8.09
N LEU A 22 -10.08 8.92 -7.31
CA LEU A 22 -8.68 8.98 -7.73
C LEU A 22 -8.34 7.95 -8.81
N ASN A 23 -9.00 6.79 -8.78
CA ASN A 23 -8.85 5.75 -9.81
C ASN A 23 -9.27 6.24 -11.21
N LEU A 24 -10.16 7.23 -11.32
CA LEU A 24 -10.58 7.77 -12.61
C LEU A 24 -9.44 8.46 -13.37
N VAL A 25 -8.46 9.02 -12.64
CA VAL A 25 -7.36 9.84 -13.20
C VAL A 25 -6.07 9.02 -13.37
N ARG A 26 -5.97 7.85 -12.75
CA ARG A 26 -4.77 7.01 -12.81
C ARG A 26 -4.75 6.21 -14.11
N ASN A 27 -3.63 6.28 -14.83
CA ASN A 27 -3.46 5.50 -16.05
C ASN A 27 -3.37 4.01 -15.71
N PRO A 28 -4.16 3.14 -16.35
CA PRO A 28 -4.10 1.72 -16.11
C PRO A 28 -2.74 1.20 -16.58
N THR A 29 -2.00 0.58 -15.66
CA THR A 29 -0.88 -0.26 -16.03
C THR A 29 -1.44 -1.65 -16.31
N ARG A 30 -0.93 -2.36 -17.32
CA ARG A 30 -1.42 -3.71 -17.63
C ARG A 30 -1.06 -4.62 -16.47
N TRP A 31 -2.07 -5.06 -15.73
CA TRP A 31 -1.97 -5.99 -14.62
C TRP A 31 -2.69 -7.29 -14.98
N PRO A 32 -2.19 -8.46 -14.55
CA PRO A 32 -2.93 -9.71 -14.63
C PRO A 32 -4.19 -9.66 -13.76
N THR A 33 -5.17 -10.49 -14.12
CA THR A 33 -6.36 -10.75 -13.30
C THR A 33 -5.99 -11.47 -12.01
N LEU A 34 -6.86 -11.40 -11.00
CA LEU A 34 -6.65 -12.11 -9.73
C LEU A 34 -6.50 -13.63 -9.97
N GLU A 35 -7.29 -14.20 -10.88
CA GLU A 35 -7.20 -15.62 -11.26
C GLU A 35 -5.83 -15.96 -11.88
N GLU A 36 -5.34 -15.15 -12.82
CA GLU A 36 -4.00 -15.35 -13.39
C GLU A 36 -2.89 -15.24 -12.33
N LEU A 37 -3.03 -14.38 -11.31
CA LEU A 37 -2.05 -14.27 -10.22
C LEU A 37 -2.00 -15.52 -9.34
N HIS A 38 -3.10 -16.27 -9.20
CA HIS A 38 -3.11 -17.53 -8.46
C HIS A 38 -2.32 -18.63 -9.17
N ASP A 39 -2.14 -18.54 -10.49
CA ASP A 39 -1.39 -19.50 -11.28
C ASP A 39 0.13 -19.23 -11.28
N TYR A 40 0.58 -18.16 -10.62
CA TYR A 40 2.00 -17.82 -10.54
C TYR A 40 2.72 -18.71 -9.51
N PRO A 41 4.07 -18.83 -9.58
CA PRO A 41 4.84 -19.59 -8.59
C PRO A 41 4.56 -19.11 -7.17
N GLU A 42 4.47 -20.03 -6.19
CA GLU A 42 4.02 -19.68 -4.83
C GLU A 42 4.90 -18.63 -4.15
N GLU A 43 6.20 -18.66 -4.42
CA GLU A 43 7.19 -17.73 -3.90
C GLU A 43 7.13 -16.35 -4.56
N SER A 44 6.44 -16.22 -5.70
CA SER A 44 6.41 -15.00 -6.50
C SER A 44 5.62 -13.87 -5.83
N LEU A 45 5.96 -12.63 -6.18
CA LEU A 45 5.21 -11.45 -5.74
C LEU A 45 3.73 -11.55 -6.15
N GLY A 46 3.43 -11.94 -7.38
CA GLY A 46 2.07 -12.02 -7.91
C GLY A 46 1.18 -12.98 -7.12
N TYR A 47 1.66 -14.20 -6.88
CA TYR A 47 0.95 -15.17 -6.06
C TYR A 47 0.76 -14.68 -4.62
N ARG A 48 1.79 -14.05 -4.04
CA ARG A 48 1.72 -13.51 -2.68
C ARG A 48 0.73 -12.36 -2.56
N VAL A 49 0.58 -11.52 -3.58
CA VAL A 49 -0.45 -10.48 -3.63
C VAL A 49 -1.85 -11.09 -3.70
N ALA A 50 -2.08 -12.07 -4.58
CA ALA A 50 -3.37 -12.74 -4.68
C ALA A 50 -3.78 -13.38 -3.34
N LYS A 51 -2.86 -14.13 -2.74
CA LYS A 51 -3.05 -14.74 -1.41
C LYS A 51 -3.31 -13.70 -0.33
N TYR A 52 -2.58 -12.58 -0.34
CA TYR A 52 -2.74 -11.51 0.64
C TYR A 52 -4.16 -10.91 0.62
N LEU A 53 -4.71 -10.69 -0.59
CA LEU A 53 -6.06 -10.18 -0.79
C LEU A 53 -7.12 -11.20 -0.33
N ASP A 54 -6.97 -12.46 -0.72
CA ASP A 54 -7.88 -13.55 -0.36
C ASP A 54 -7.98 -13.78 1.14
N GLU A 55 -6.84 -13.90 1.81
CA GLU A 55 -6.77 -14.13 3.27
C GLU A 55 -7.47 -13.02 4.08
N ARG A 56 -7.59 -11.83 3.49
CA ARG A 56 -8.18 -10.64 4.13
C ARG A 56 -9.56 -10.28 3.55
N GLY A 57 -10.07 -11.04 2.59
CA GLY A 57 -11.32 -10.75 1.90
C GLY A 57 -11.35 -9.37 1.23
N LEU A 58 -10.20 -8.89 0.77
CA LEU A 58 -10.06 -7.57 0.15
C LEU A 58 -10.41 -7.66 -1.34
N PRO A 59 -11.14 -6.66 -1.90
CA PRO A 59 -11.43 -6.66 -3.32
C PRO A 59 -10.18 -6.32 -4.13
N PHE A 60 -9.99 -7.01 -5.25
CA PHE A 60 -8.99 -6.64 -6.26
C PHE A 60 -9.44 -5.37 -6.98
N LYS A 61 -8.75 -4.25 -6.76
CA LYS A 61 -9.14 -2.93 -7.26
C LYS A 61 -8.36 -2.56 -8.52
N VAL A 62 -9.07 -2.51 -9.65
CA VAL A 62 -8.50 -2.07 -10.92
C VAL A 62 -7.95 -0.64 -10.78
N ARG A 63 -6.70 -0.41 -11.21
CA ARG A 63 -5.87 0.81 -11.05
C ARG A 63 -5.30 1.09 -9.66
N TYR A 64 -5.52 0.20 -8.69
CA TYR A 64 -4.92 0.29 -7.35
C TYR A 64 -3.97 -0.87 -7.03
N GLU A 65 -3.73 -1.73 -8.01
CA GLU A 65 -3.06 -3.01 -7.82
C GLU A 65 -1.60 -2.82 -7.39
N ASN A 66 -0.90 -1.84 -7.95
CA ASN A 66 0.46 -1.47 -7.52
C ASN A 66 0.50 -1.08 -6.05
N HIS A 67 -0.52 -0.35 -5.56
CA HIS A 67 -0.58 0.05 -4.16
C HIS A 67 -0.82 -1.16 -3.25
N ASP A 68 -1.76 -2.03 -3.63
CA ASP A 68 -2.04 -3.27 -2.90
C ASP A 68 -0.81 -4.20 -2.90
N ALA A 69 -0.03 -4.23 -3.99
CA ALA A 69 1.25 -4.94 -4.04
C ALA A 69 2.27 -4.38 -3.05
N ILE A 70 2.33 -3.06 -2.88
CA ILE A 70 3.26 -2.42 -1.94
C ILE A 70 2.96 -2.83 -0.51
N HIS A 71 1.70 -3.02 -0.12
CA HIS A 71 1.36 -3.60 1.19
C HIS A 71 2.01 -4.97 1.38
N CYS A 72 1.91 -5.84 0.39
CA CYS A 72 2.53 -7.18 0.42
C CYS A 72 4.07 -7.10 0.46
N ILE A 73 4.67 -6.22 -0.35
CA ILE A 73 6.13 -6.04 -0.42
C ILE A 73 6.67 -5.53 0.91
N LEU A 74 6.05 -4.48 1.48
CA LEU A 74 6.52 -3.83 2.70
C LEU A 74 6.09 -4.54 3.98
N ASP A 75 5.17 -5.51 3.88
CA ASP A 75 4.57 -6.23 5.00
C ASP A 75 3.79 -5.31 5.95
N TYR A 76 3.02 -4.39 5.38
CA TYR A 76 2.06 -3.55 6.12
C TYR A 76 0.64 -4.02 5.82
N ASP A 77 -0.16 -4.19 6.87
CA ASP A 77 -1.57 -4.56 6.71
C ASP A 77 -2.42 -3.41 6.11
N THR A 78 -3.71 -3.67 5.90
CA THR A 78 -4.71 -2.68 5.45
C THR A 78 -5.57 -2.12 6.59
N THR A 79 -5.11 -2.26 7.84
CA THR A 79 -5.75 -1.57 8.97
C THR A 79 -5.45 -0.07 8.89
N ILE A 80 -6.12 0.74 9.71
CA ILE A 80 -5.79 2.17 9.80
C ILE A 80 -4.29 2.37 10.12
N GLN A 81 -3.71 1.54 10.98
CA GLN A 81 -2.29 1.64 11.28
C GLN A 81 -1.44 1.31 10.05
N GLY A 82 -1.68 0.18 9.38
CA GLY A 82 -0.93 -0.23 8.20
C GLY A 82 -1.04 0.74 7.03
N GLU A 83 -2.21 1.33 6.82
CA GLU A 83 -2.41 2.44 5.87
C GLU A 83 -1.55 3.65 6.25
N MET A 84 -1.53 4.05 7.52
CA MET A 84 -0.67 5.15 7.94
C MET A 84 0.82 4.83 7.80
N GLU A 85 1.22 3.58 8.04
CA GLU A 85 2.59 3.10 7.85
C GLU A 85 3.00 3.11 6.37
N VAL A 86 2.18 2.56 5.47
CA VAL A 86 2.49 2.53 4.03
C VAL A 86 2.57 3.95 3.47
N GLN A 87 1.66 4.85 3.86
CA GLN A 87 1.70 6.23 3.38
C GLN A 87 2.90 7.00 3.92
N ALA A 88 3.28 6.76 5.18
CA ALA A 88 4.48 7.33 5.77
C ALA A 88 5.75 6.85 5.06
N PHE A 89 5.85 5.55 4.78
CA PHE A 89 6.96 4.96 4.05
C PHE A 89 7.07 5.55 2.64
N LEU A 90 5.97 5.53 1.87
CA LEU A 90 5.97 5.99 0.49
C LEU A 90 6.27 7.48 0.38
N TRP A 91 5.83 8.29 1.36
CA TRP A 91 6.20 9.70 1.38
C TRP A 91 7.71 9.86 1.53
N ALA A 92 8.29 9.21 2.54
CA ALA A 92 9.72 9.27 2.81
C ALA A 92 10.57 8.77 1.63
N ASN A 93 10.08 7.76 0.91
CA ASN A 93 10.75 7.14 -0.22
C ASN A 93 10.57 7.94 -1.54
N ASN A 94 9.83 9.04 -1.54
CA ASN A 94 9.44 9.83 -2.73
C ASN A 94 8.53 9.10 -3.73
N ALA A 95 7.94 7.97 -3.34
CA ALA A 95 7.02 7.17 -4.14
C ALA A 95 5.53 7.48 -3.88
N SER A 96 5.22 8.40 -2.94
CA SER A 96 3.83 8.71 -2.58
C SER A 96 3.08 9.48 -3.66
N SER A 97 1.91 8.94 -4.03
CA SER A 97 0.92 9.59 -4.89
C SER A 97 0.34 10.86 -4.23
N PRO A 98 -0.23 11.81 -5.02
CA PRO A 98 -0.88 13.00 -4.44
C PRO A 98 -1.96 12.68 -3.40
N ALA A 99 -2.72 11.62 -3.65
CA ALA A 99 -3.73 11.12 -2.71
C ALA A 99 -3.12 10.56 -1.42
N GLY A 100 -2.07 9.75 -1.56
CA GLY A 100 -1.33 9.22 -0.43
C GLY A 100 -0.76 10.31 0.46
N ARG A 101 -0.31 11.41 -0.14
CA ARG A 101 0.14 12.60 0.59
C ARG A 101 -1.00 13.26 1.37
N ILE A 102 -2.16 13.49 0.74
CA ILE A 102 -3.32 14.03 1.46
C ILE A 102 -3.67 13.14 2.66
N LEU A 103 -3.72 11.82 2.44
CA LEU A 103 -4.04 10.85 3.48
C LEU A 103 -3.01 10.84 4.62
N PHE A 104 -1.71 10.91 4.32
CA PHE A 104 -0.67 11.01 5.33
C PHE A 104 -0.78 12.28 6.19
N VAL A 105 -1.03 13.45 5.57
CA VAL A 105 -1.18 14.71 6.31
C VAL A 105 -2.42 14.68 7.20
N VAL A 106 -3.56 14.29 6.63
CA VAL A 106 -4.84 14.25 7.35
C VAL A 106 -4.79 13.20 8.46
N GLY A 107 -4.32 12.00 8.16
CA GLY A 107 -4.13 10.93 9.13
C GLY A 107 -3.14 11.30 10.23
N GLY A 108 -2.02 11.93 9.87
CA GLY A 108 -1.06 12.48 10.83
C GLY A 108 -1.67 13.53 11.75
N ALA A 109 -2.54 14.41 11.27
CA ALA A 109 -3.20 15.40 12.11
C ALA A 109 -4.27 14.77 13.04
N LEU A 110 -5.01 13.77 12.53
CA LEU A 110 -6.20 13.23 13.21
C LEU A 110 -5.90 12.00 14.08
N LEU A 111 -4.80 11.29 13.85
CA LEU A 111 -4.46 10.01 14.48
C LEU A 111 -3.10 10.05 15.20
N PRO A 112 -2.95 10.84 16.27
CA PRO A 112 -1.72 10.90 17.05
C PRO A 112 -1.28 9.55 17.63
N GLU A 113 -2.22 8.65 17.87
CA GLU A 113 -1.98 7.26 18.25
C GLU A 113 -1.10 6.50 17.25
N GLN A 114 -1.16 6.83 15.96
CA GLN A 114 -0.39 6.15 14.91
C GLN A 114 1.00 6.76 14.69
N TRP A 115 1.34 7.88 15.34
CA TRP A 115 2.61 8.57 15.09
C TRP A 115 3.84 7.73 15.36
N ARG A 116 3.78 6.82 16.34
CA ARG A 116 4.92 5.93 16.61
C ARG A 116 5.16 4.97 15.45
N ALA A 117 4.09 4.39 14.90
CA ALA A 117 4.12 3.49 13.76
C ALA A 117 4.58 4.26 12.50
N MET A 118 3.93 5.38 12.20
CA MET A 118 4.28 6.27 11.09
C MET A 118 5.73 6.71 11.10
N ARG A 119 6.29 7.12 12.25
CA ARG A 119 7.69 7.55 12.34
C ARG A 119 8.67 6.42 12.04
N LYS A 120 8.38 5.19 12.46
CA LYS A 120 9.20 4.02 12.14
C LYS A 120 9.15 3.72 10.64
N ALA A 121 7.95 3.70 10.07
CA ALA A 121 7.76 3.46 8.64
C ALA A 121 8.40 4.56 7.78
N TYR A 122 8.31 5.83 8.21
CA TYR A 122 8.97 6.96 7.56
C TYR A 122 10.49 6.83 7.60
N ALA A 123 11.08 6.45 8.73
CA ALA A 123 12.51 6.22 8.84
C ALA A 123 12.97 5.11 7.88
N ARG A 124 12.26 3.97 7.89
CA ARG A 124 12.49 2.85 6.96
C ARG A 124 12.39 3.29 5.49
N GLY A 125 11.41 4.12 5.14
CA GLY A 125 11.23 4.63 3.78
C GLY A 125 12.34 5.57 3.30
N ARG A 126 12.94 6.33 4.20
CA ARG A 126 14.12 7.18 3.89
C ARG A 126 15.38 6.36 3.64
N GLU A 127 15.49 5.23 4.32
CA GLU A 127 16.64 4.34 4.20
C GLU A 127 16.50 3.42 2.99
N ALA A 128 15.28 3.05 2.58
CA ALA A 128 15.03 2.14 1.46
C ALA A 128 15.43 2.71 0.09
N ASN A 129 15.79 1.83 -0.84
CA ASN A 129 15.95 2.17 -2.25
C ASN A 129 14.64 2.72 -2.85
N PRO A 130 14.70 3.60 -3.87
CA PRO A 130 13.50 4.17 -4.48
C PRO A 130 12.54 3.12 -5.04
N ILE A 131 11.26 3.22 -4.70
CA ILE A 131 10.19 2.44 -5.32
C ILE A 131 9.73 3.14 -6.59
N GLU A 132 9.90 2.45 -7.71
CA GLU A 132 9.31 2.83 -8.98
C GLU A 132 8.03 2.02 -9.21
N GLU A 133 6.87 2.58 -8.86
CA GLU A 133 5.57 1.86 -8.96
C GLU A 133 5.33 1.24 -10.34
N GLY A 134 5.76 1.92 -11.42
CA GLY A 134 5.60 1.43 -12.80
C GLY A 134 6.37 0.14 -13.11
N THR A 135 7.35 -0.24 -12.28
CA THR A 135 8.13 -1.47 -12.46
C THR A 135 7.53 -2.67 -11.74
N ILE A 136 6.59 -2.47 -10.81
CA ILE A 136 5.96 -3.54 -10.02
C ILE A 136 5.34 -4.64 -10.90
N PRO A 137 4.54 -4.34 -11.95
CA PRO A 137 3.96 -5.39 -12.79
C PRO A 137 5.00 -6.28 -13.48
N LEU A 138 6.19 -5.73 -13.77
CA LEU A 138 7.29 -6.47 -14.40
C LEU A 138 7.95 -7.48 -13.44
N ARG A 139 7.71 -7.32 -12.13
CA ARG A 139 8.32 -8.14 -11.07
C ARG A 139 7.37 -9.16 -10.48
N LEU A 140 6.14 -9.28 -10.99
CA LEU A 140 5.13 -10.18 -10.42
C LEU A 140 5.56 -11.66 -10.42
N PHE A 141 6.42 -12.08 -11.36
CA PHE A 141 6.99 -13.44 -11.39
C PHE A 141 8.24 -13.61 -10.54
N GLU A 142 8.85 -12.52 -10.05
CA GLU A 142 10.05 -12.62 -9.20
C GLU A 142 9.68 -13.11 -7.79
N PRO A 143 10.53 -13.91 -7.12
CA PRO A 143 10.33 -14.26 -5.72
C PRO A 143 10.18 -13.01 -4.83
N LEU A 144 9.18 -13.00 -3.94
CA LEU A 144 8.88 -11.86 -3.07
C LEU A 144 10.10 -11.39 -2.26
N GLU A 145 10.88 -12.32 -1.73
CA GLU A 145 12.08 -12.00 -0.95
C GLU A 145 13.14 -11.30 -1.81
N GLN A 146 13.30 -11.69 -3.09
CA GLN A 146 14.19 -10.99 -4.01
C GLN A 146 13.71 -9.56 -4.29
N VAL A 147 12.40 -9.35 -4.40
CA VAL A 147 11.83 -8.00 -4.55
C VAL A 147 12.09 -7.15 -3.30
N ARG A 148 11.96 -7.75 -2.11
CA ARG A 148 12.22 -7.08 -0.81
C ARG A 148 13.69 -6.72 -0.63
N GLU A 149 14.61 -7.61 -0.99
CA GLU A 149 16.06 -7.36 -0.92
C GLU A 149 16.46 -6.15 -1.77
N ARG A 150 15.84 -5.95 -2.95
CA ARG A 150 16.10 -4.78 -3.78
C ARG A 150 15.64 -3.46 -3.14
N LEU A 151 14.72 -3.51 -2.18
CA LEU A 151 14.27 -2.33 -1.44
C LEU A 151 15.10 -2.06 -0.19
N ALA A 152 15.78 -3.07 0.35
CA ALA A 152 16.75 -2.88 1.42
C ALA A 152 17.96 -2.10 0.88
N ALA A 153 18.39 -1.06 1.61
CA ALA A 153 19.63 -0.34 1.34
C ALA A 153 20.85 -1.00 1.97
#